data_AF-A0A924GKC5-F1
#
_entry.id   AF-A0A924GKC5-F1
#
_cell.length_a   1.000
_cell.length_b   1.000
_cell.length_c   1.000
_cell.angle_alpha   90.00
_cell.angle_beta   90.00
_cell.angle_gamma   90.00
#
_symmetry.space_group_name_H-M   'P 1'
#
loop_
_entity.id
_entity.type
_entity.pdbx_description
1 polymer ?
#
loop_
_entity_poly.entity_id
_entity_poly.type
_entity_poly.pdbx_seq_one_letter_code
_entity_poly.pdbx_strand_id
1 'polypeptide(L)'
;MERIAQQAAATVSDEHRIDLLGILLTGSTTAATRVRAGAEADIRALLGDDALLFGTTIRASEAVAREGRDQGLLVHELAEKVEGQEPFWKALRDGKPSARLPGSAPALAGDYVLATDEIIKRINELEDEERGAA
;
A
#
# COMPACT_ATOMS: atom_id res chain seq x y z
N MET A 1 5.30 -17.12 3.98
CA MET A 1 6.33 -16.10 3.66
C MET A 1 7.54 -16.72 2.98
N GLU A 2 8.08 -17.82 3.50
CA GLU A 2 9.27 -18.52 2.96
C GLU A 2 9.26 -18.77 1.44
N ARG A 3 8.15 -19.30 0.89
CA ARG A 3 8.02 -19.57 -0.56
C ARG A 3 8.10 -18.30 -1.43
N ILE A 4 7.48 -17.20 -1.01
CA ILE A 4 7.44 -15.94 -1.78
C ILE A 4 8.84 -15.33 -1.83
N ALA A 5 9.54 -15.32 -0.69
CA ALA A 5 10.90 -14.83 -0.62
C ALA A 5 11.89 -15.71 -1.40
N GLN A 6 11.73 -17.04 -1.39
CA GLN A 6 12.50 -17.95 -2.25
C GLN A 6 12.28 -17.70 -3.74
N GLN A 7 11.03 -17.41 -4.15
CA GLN A 7 10.73 -17.04 -5.54
C GLN A 7 11.31 -15.67 -5.92
N ALA A 8 11.28 -14.71 -5.00
CA ALA A 8 11.91 -13.40 -5.19
C ALA A 8 13.43 -13.54 -5.44
N ALA A 9 14.13 -14.33 -4.62
CA ALA A 9 15.55 -14.60 -4.79
C ALA A 9 15.89 -15.36 -6.09
N ALA A 10 15.03 -16.29 -6.54
CA ALA A 10 15.24 -17.04 -7.78
C ALA A 10 14.98 -16.24 -9.06
N THR A 11 14.28 -15.10 -8.97
CA THR A 11 13.98 -14.23 -10.12
C THR A 11 15.20 -13.38 -10.51
N VAL A 12 16.15 -13.17 -9.59
CA VAL A 12 17.41 -12.45 -9.80
C VAL A 12 18.43 -13.36 -10.53
N SER A 13 18.09 -13.80 -11.75
CA SER A 13 18.95 -14.62 -12.61
C SER A 13 19.34 -13.83 -13.86
N ASP A 14 20.64 -13.82 -14.20
CA ASP A 14 21.21 -13.13 -15.37
C ASP A 14 20.53 -13.50 -16.73
N GLU A 15 19.81 -14.63 -16.79
CA GLU A 15 19.08 -15.04 -18.00
C GLU A 15 17.72 -14.34 -18.18
N HIS A 16 17.19 -13.68 -17.14
CA HIS A 16 15.91 -12.96 -17.19
C HIS A 16 16.13 -11.45 -17.05
N ARG A 17 15.61 -10.68 -18.02
CA ARG A 17 15.58 -9.20 -18.00
C ARG A 17 14.54 -8.63 -17.01
N ILE A 18 14.36 -9.25 -15.84
CA ILE A 18 13.35 -8.88 -14.87
C ILE A 18 14.03 -8.58 -13.55
N ASP A 19 13.99 -7.31 -13.14
CA ASP A 19 14.47 -6.88 -11.83
C ASP A 19 13.37 -6.98 -10.78
N LEU A 20 13.76 -7.46 -9.60
CA LEU A 20 12.91 -7.41 -8.43
C LEU A 20 12.95 -6.00 -7.83
N LEU A 21 11.86 -5.26 -7.99
CA LEU A 21 11.77 -3.89 -7.49
C LEU A 21 11.74 -3.83 -5.95
N GLY A 22 10.98 -4.73 -5.31
CA GLY A 22 10.83 -4.77 -3.87
C GLY A 22 9.57 -5.49 -3.40
N ILE A 23 9.32 -5.42 -2.10
CA ILE A 23 8.27 -6.10 -1.35
C ILE A 23 7.45 -5.03 -0.65
N LEU A 24 6.16 -5.01 -0.95
CA LEU A 24 5.20 -4.11 -0.34
C LEU A 24 4.30 -4.89 0.61
N LEU A 25 4.29 -4.50 1.88
CA LEU A 25 3.36 -5.08 2.84
C LEU A 25 1.96 -4.49 2.63
N THR A 26 0.96 -5.36 2.51
CA THR A 26 -0.44 -4.97 2.33
C THR A 26 -1.35 -5.76 3.25
N GLY A 27 -2.57 -5.26 3.48
CA GLY A 27 -3.58 -5.99 4.25
C GLY A 27 -3.34 -6.01 5.76
N SER A 28 -2.40 -5.21 6.26
CA SER A 28 -2.21 -5.02 7.70
C SER A 28 -3.25 -4.05 8.25
N THR A 29 -3.89 -4.37 9.37
CA THR A 29 -4.67 -3.37 10.10
C THR A 29 -3.73 -2.36 10.75
N THR A 30 -4.22 -1.16 11.06
CA THR A 30 -3.43 -0.13 11.77
C THR A 30 -2.99 -0.57 13.17
N ALA A 31 -3.73 -1.48 13.80
CA ALA A 31 -3.44 -2.02 15.13
C ALA A 31 -2.38 -3.14 15.12
N ALA A 32 -2.04 -3.69 13.96
CA ALA A 32 -1.16 -4.87 13.83
C ALA A 32 0.34 -4.51 13.88
N THR A 33 0.74 -3.53 14.70
CA THR A 33 2.12 -3.00 14.71
C THR A 33 3.17 -4.05 15.06
N ARG A 34 2.93 -4.91 16.05
CA ARG A 34 3.84 -6.02 16.40
C ARG A 34 3.92 -7.09 15.32
N VAL A 35 2.78 -7.40 14.70
CA VAL A 35 2.73 -8.38 13.60
C VAL A 35 3.51 -7.85 12.40
N ARG A 36 3.34 -6.56 12.09
CA ARG A 36 4.11 -5.90 11.03
C ARG A 36 5.61 -5.92 11.34
N ALA A 37 6.01 -5.49 12.54
CA ALA A 37 7.42 -5.51 12.93
C ALA A 37 8.04 -6.92 12.86
N GLY A 38 7.30 -7.96 13.27
CA GLY A 38 7.72 -9.35 13.13
C GLY A 38 7.88 -9.75 11.66
N ALA A 39 6.90 -9.45 10.82
CA ALA A 39 6.97 -9.75 9.39
C ALA A 39 8.13 -9.02 8.69
N GLU A 40 8.35 -7.74 9.01
CA GLU A 40 9.49 -6.97 8.51
C GLU A 40 10.83 -7.62 8.94
N ALA A 41 10.96 -8.03 10.20
CA ALA A 41 12.15 -8.70 10.70
C ALA A 41 12.40 -10.05 10.01
N ASP A 42 11.36 -10.85 9.82
CA ASP A 42 11.43 -12.14 9.13
C ASP A 42 11.87 -11.97 7.66
N ILE A 43 11.36 -10.93 6.99
CA ILE A 43 11.73 -10.61 5.60
C ILE A 43 13.20 -10.19 5.51
N ARG A 44 13.65 -9.29 6.38
CA ARG A 44 15.06 -8.84 6.42
C ARG A 44 16.01 -10.00 6.69
N ALA A 45 15.66 -10.87 7.65
CA ALA A 45 16.45 -12.05 7.96
C ALA A 45 16.59 -13.02 6.77
N LEU A 46 15.60 -13.05 5.88
CA LEU A 46 15.57 -13.97 4.74
C LEU A 46 16.23 -13.41 3.47
N LEU A 47 16.19 -12.09 3.27
CA LEU A 47 16.61 -11.45 2.01
C LEU A 47 17.89 -10.63 2.10
N GLY A 48 18.39 -10.34 3.32
CA GLY A 48 19.53 -9.44 3.50
C GLY A 48 19.13 -7.96 3.52
N ASP A 49 20.04 -7.12 3.98
CA ASP A 49 19.77 -6.06 4.98
C ASP A 49 18.55 -5.16 4.73
N ASP A 50 18.36 -4.51 3.58
CA ASP A 50 17.26 -3.53 3.47
C ASP A 50 16.76 -3.18 2.04
N ALA A 51 17.43 -3.65 0.97
CA ALA A 51 17.21 -3.07 -0.37
C ALA A 51 15.85 -3.40 -1.02
N LEU A 52 15.13 -4.39 -0.49
CA LEU A 52 13.94 -4.95 -1.14
C LEU A 52 12.65 -4.72 -0.36
N LEU A 53 12.65 -4.09 0.82
CA LEU A 53 11.41 -3.88 1.58
C LEU A 53 11.00 -2.41 1.54
N PHE A 54 9.81 -2.14 0.98
CA PHE A 54 9.22 -0.81 1.01
C PHE A 54 8.87 -0.41 2.45
N GLY A 55 9.11 0.87 2.79
CA GLY A 55 8.81 1.42 4.10
C GLY A 55 7.31 1.66 4.28
N THR A 56 6.61 1.92 3.18
CA THR A 56 5.16 2.10 3.17
C THR A 56 4.44 0.75 3.32
N THR A 57 3.31 0.77 4.02
CA THR A 57 2.38 -0.37 4.13
C THR A 57 1.00 0.07 3.69
N ILE A 58 0.33 -0.72 2.86
CA ILE A 58 -1.07 -0.47 2.50
C ILE A 58 -1.98 -1.12 3.55
N ARG A 59 -2.71 -0.31 4.30
CA ARG A 59 -3.61 -0.84 5.34
C ARG A 59 -4.81 -1.58 4.78
N ALA A 60 -5.34 -2.53 5.56
CA ALA A 60 -6.65 -3.10 5.30
C ALA A 60 -7.77 -2.11 5.68
N SER A 61 -8.81 -2.03 4.86
CA SER A 61 -10.07 -1.36 5.18
C SER A 61 -11.21 -2.04 4.43
N GLU A 62 -11.90 -2.97 5.09
CA GLU A 62 -13.01 -3.71 4.47
C GLU A 62 -14.17 -2.78 4.11
N ALA A 63 -14.40 -1.73 4.91
CA ALA A 63 -15.43 -0.74 4.66
C ALA A 63 -15.16 0.04 3.36
N VAL A 64 -13.92 0.48 3.15
CA VAL A 64 -13.51 1.15 1.89
C VAL A 64 -13.56 0.18 0.72
N ALA A 65 -13.07 -1.04 0.89
CA ALA A 65 -13.07 -2.03 -0.18
C ALA A 65 -14.49 -2.44 -0.60
N ARG A 66 -15.43 -2.56 0.35
CA ARG A 66 -16.84 -2.82 0.08
C ARG A 66 -17.49 -1.62 -0.61
N GLU A 67 -17.38 -0.43 -0.04
CA GLU A 67 -18.02 0.77 -0.58
C GLU A 67 -17.51 1.13 -1.98
N GLY A 68 -16.19 1.05 -2.19
CA GLY A 68 -15.58 1.28 -3.50
C GLY A 68 -16.08 0.29 -4.55
N ARG A 69 -16.18 -1.01 -4.20
CA ARG A 69 -16.73 -2.03 -5.12
C ARG A 69 -18.22 -1.84 -5.38
N ASP A 70 -19.00 -1.51 -4.35
CA ASP A 70 -20.44 -1.29 -4.47
C ASP A 70 -20.74 -0.07 -5.37
N GLN A 71 -19.88 0.97 -5.34
CA GLN A 71 -20.03 2.18 -6.16
C GLN A 71 -19.24 2.16 -7.48
N GLY A 72 -18.37 1.16 -7.71
CA GLY A 72 -17.46 1.14 -8.86
C GLY A 72 -16.40 2.25 -8.83
N LEU A 73 -15.94 2.65 -7.64
CA LEU A 73 -14.97 3.71 -7.43
C LEU A 73 -13.62 3.18 -6.96
N LEU A 74 -12.57 3.87 -7.39
CA LEU A 74 -11.24 3.75 -6.84
C LEU A 74 -11.16 4.41 -5.45
N VAL A 75 -10.15 4.00 -4.68
CA VAL A 75 -10.00 4.47 -3.29
C VAL A 75 -9.81 5.98 -3.18
N HIS A 76 -9.08 6.60 -4.11
CA HIS A 76 -8.88 8.05 -4.13
C HIS A 76 -10.18 8.80 -4.52
N GLU A 77 -10.96 8.28 -5.46
CA GLU A 77 -12.27 8.86 -5.81
C GLU A 77 -13.25 8.77 -4.64
N LEU A 78 -13.21 7.66 -3.88
CA LEU A 78 -13.99 7.54 -2.65
C LEU A 78 -13.50 8.51 -1.56
N ALA A 79 -12.19 8.74 -1.46
CA ALA A 79 -11.62 9.73 -0.55
C ALA A 79 -12.11 11.15 -0.87
N GLU A 80 -12.09 11.55 -2.15
CA GLU A 80 -12.63 12.85 -2.60
C GLU A 80 -14.11 13.00 -2.23
N LYS A 81 -14.91 11.94 -2.40
CA LYS A 81 -16.31 11.94 -1.97
C LYS A 81 -16.46 12.09 -0.45
N VAL A 82 -15.61 11.43 0.34
CA VAL A 82 -15.62 11.56 1.82
C VAL A 82 -15.29 12.99 2.24
N GLU A 83 -14.29 13.61 1.61
CA GLU A 83 -13.88 14.99 1.90
C GLU A 83 -14.94 16.03 1.48
N GLY A 84 -15.63 15.78 0.36
CA GLY A 84 -16.71 16.63 -0.12
C GLY A 84 -18.04 16.49 0.64
N GLN A 85 -18.17 15.51 1.55
CA GLN A 85 -19.39 15.31 2.32
C GLN A 85 -19.50 16.24 3.52
N GLU A 86 -20.71 16.72 3.80
CA GLU A 86 -20.98 17.36 5.09
C GLU A 86 -20.68 16.39 6.23
N PRO A 87 -20.04 16.85 7.31
CA PRO A 87 -19.76 15.98 8.44
C PRO A 87 -21.04 15.36 9.01
N PHE A 88 -20.98 14.07 9.32
CA PHE A 88 -22.16 13.29 9.73
C PHE A 88 -22.90 13.90 10.94
N TRP A 89 -22.19 14.55 11.86
CA TRP A 89 -22.77 15.16 13.05
C TRP A 89 -23.71 16.33 12.72
N LYS A 90 -23.48 17.01 11.60
CA LYS A 90 -24.34 18.10 11.12
C LYS A 90 -25.64 17.56 10.56
N ALA A 91 -25.57 16.54 9.70
CA ALA A 91 -26.76 15.85 9.19
C ALA A 91 -27.59 15.22 10.30
N LEU A 92 -26.94 14.62 11.31
CA LEU A 92 -27.62 14.04 12.48
C LEU A 92 -28.34 15.11 13.32
N ARG A 93 -27.70 16.27 13.53
CA ARG A 93 -28.31 17.42 14.23
C ARG A 93 -29.52 17.96 13.48
N ASP A 94 -29.46 17.99 12.16
CA ASP A 94 -30.51 18.51 11.28
C ASP A 94 -31.64 17.48 11.02
N GLY A 95 -31.55 16.28 11.59
CA GLY A 95 -32.52 15.19 11.37
C GLY A 95 -32.55 14.65 9.93
N LYS A 96 -31.48 14.91 9.15
CA LYS A 96 -31.39 14.49 7.75
C LYS A 96 -30.78 13.09 7.66
N PRO A 97 -31.26 12.22 6.74
CA PRO A 97 -30.57 10.99 6.41
C PRO A 97 -29.20 11.34 5.81
N SER A 98 -28.12 10.72 6.33
CA SER A 98 -26.78 10.81 5.74
C SER A 98 -26.29 9.42 5.32
N ALA A 99 -25.86 9.33 4.06
CA ALA A 99 -25.11 8.18 3.59
C ALA A 99 -23.71 8.24 4.24
N ARG A 100 -23.41 7.30 5.14
CA ARG A 100 -22.10 7.24 5.79
C ARG A 100 -21.09 6.61 4.85
N LEU A 101 -20.19 7.42 4.31
CA LEU A 101 -19.01 6.92 3.64
C LEU A 101 -17.93 6.50 4.66
N PRO A 102 -17.06 5.55 4.31
CA PRO A 102 -16.00 5.08 5.20
C PRO A 102 -14.93 6.18 5.38
N GLY A 103 -14.86 6.75 6.58
CA GLY A 103 -13.91 7.82 6.92
C GLY A 103 -12.43 7.42 6.84
N SER A 104 -12.11 6.15 6.67
CA SER A 104 -10.73 5.67 6.43
C SER A 104 -10.30 5.77 4.96
N ALA A 105 -11.18 6.16 4.03
CA ALA A 105 -10.84 6.27 2.61
C ALA A 105 -9.69 7.27 2.34
N PRO A 106 -9.67 8.49 2.90
CA PRO A 106 -8.56 9.44 2.68
C PRO A 106 -7.23 8.90 3.16
N ALA A 107 -7.22 8.26 4.34
CA ALA A 107 -6.02 7.65 4.87
C ALA A 107 -5.52 6.53 3.94
N LEU A 108 -6.38 5.60 3.51
CA LEU A 108 -5.99 4.51 2.62
C LEU A 108 -5.53 5.03 1.25
N ALA A 109 -6.17 6.08 0.71
CA ALA A 109 -5.70 6.75 -0.49
C ALA A 109 -4.27 7.31 -0.31
N GLY A 110 -3.98 7.91 0.84
CA GLY A 110 -2.64 8.35 1.21
C GLY A 110 -1.60 7.22 1.20
N ASP A 111 -1.96 6.02 1.68
CA ASP A 111 -1.04 4.87 1.64
C ASP A 111 -0.70 4.46 0.20
N TYR A 112 -1.68 4.50 -0.71
CA TYR A 112 -1.43 4.23 -2.13
C TYR A 112 -0.52 5.29 -2.77
N VAL A 113 -0.68 6.56 -2.41
CA VAL A 113 0.19 7.65 -2.89
C VAL A 113 1.63 7.42 -2.42
N LEU A 114 1.82 7.14 -1.13
CA LEU A 114 3.15 6.88 -0.56
C LEU A 114 3.80 5.64 -1.17
N ALA A 115 3.05 4.55 -1.36
CA ALA A 115 3.56 3.34 -1.98
C ALA A 115 3.96 3.60 -3.44
N THR A 116 3.18 4.41 -4.17
CA THR A 116 3.49 4.77 -5.55
C THR A 116 4.75 5.62 -5.64
N ASP A 117 4.94 6.58 -4.72
CA ASP A 117 6.15 7.41 -4.64
C ASP A 117 7.40 6.55 -4.39
N GLU A 118 7.34 5.59 -3.45
CA GLU A 118 8.45 4.67 -3.20
C GLU A 118 8.75 3.76 -4.41
N ILE A 119 7.71 3.25 -5.07
CA ILE A 119 7.87 2.42 -6.29
C ILE A 119 8.57 3.21 -7.39
N ILE A 120 8.14 4.44 -7.67
CA ILE A 120 8.73 5.28 -8.72
C ILE A 120 10.18 5.63 -8.38
N LYS A 121 10.48 6.00 -7.14
CA LYS A 121 11.85 6.26 -6.68
C LYS A 121 12.75 5.05 -6.90
N ARG A 122 12.28 3.86 -6.52
CA ARG A 122 13.05 2.63 -6.67
C ARG A 122 13.28 2.25 -8.13
N ILE A 123 12.31 2.51 -9.01
CA ILE A 123 12.48 2.32 -10.47
C ILE A 123 13.59 3.25 -10.97
N ASN A 124 13.54 4.53 -10.63
CA ASN A 124 14.55 5.50 -11.07
C ASN A 124 15.96 5.13 -10.58
N GLU A 125 16.09 4.69 -9.33
CA GLU A 125 17.38 4.23 -8.77
C GLU A 125 17.97 3.07 -9.58
N LEU A 126 17.16 2.05 -9.90
CA LEU A 126 17.61 0.90 -10.69
C LEU A 126 17.94 1.30 -12.14
N GLU A 127 17.14 2.17 -12.76
CA GLU A 127 17.43 2.67 -14.12
C GLU A 127 18.71 3.50 -14.17
N ASP A 128 19.00 4.30 -13.15
CA ASP A 128 20.22 5.10 -13.05
C ASP A 128 21.46 4.21 -12.81
N GLU A 129 21.33 3.16 -11.99
CA GLU A 129 22.37 2.15 -11.79
C GLU A 129 22.69 1.40 -13.10
N GLU A 130 21.68 0.99 -13.88
CA GLU A 130 21.87 0.34 -15.18
C GLU A 130 22.57 1.28 -16.18
N ARG A 131 22.17 2.56 -16.24
CA ARG A 131 22.81 3.57 -17.11
C ARG A 131 24.23 3.90 -16.71
N GLY A 132 24.55 3.88 -15.42
CA GLY A 132 25.89 4.14 -14.90
C GLY A 132 26.86 2.97 -15.06
N ALA A 133 26.34 1.75 -15.25
CA ALA A 133 27.12 0.54 -15.46
C ALA A 133 27.48 0.26 -16.94
N ALA A 134 26.85 0.98 -17.89
CA ALA A 134 27.07 0.88 -19.34
C ALA A 134 28.09 1.90 -19.87
#